data_AF-A0A973ACT6-F1
#
_entry.id   AF-A0A973ACT6-F1
#
_cell.length_a   1.000
_cell.length_b   1.000
_cell.length_c   1.000
_cell.angle_alpha   90.00
_cell.angle_beta   90.00
_cell.angle_gamma   90.00
#
_symmetry.space_group_name_H-M   'P 1'
#
loop_
_entity.id
_entity.type
_entity.pdbx_description
1 polymer ?
#
loop_
_entity_poly.entity_id
_entity_poly.type
_entity_poly.pdbx_seq_one_letter_code
_entity_poly.pdbx_strand_id
1 'polypeptide(L)'
;LGANILYGTPTELSANVAIYAGQLIDMYGNSIGQWSYWIIAIAAFTTMFSTTITCLDAQPRVLSALWVEIKKSNNNSTPTESKKQYRTFLILLGAGTIIILAFFVANMKQMVTIATSISFLTAPLLAWINYKTVYSQLSTAYRPPHWLKVLAIVGLAFLVLFSLYYIFLAF
;
A
#
# COMPACT_ATOMS: atom_id res chain seq x y z
N LEU A 1 -18.94 -11.65 6.01
CA LEU A 1 -19.67 -10.48 5.48
C LEU A 1 -19.71 -10.48 3.96
N GLY A 2 -18.60 -10.25 3.25
CA GLY A 2 -18.59 -10.24 1.79
C GLY A 2 -19.14 -11.53 1.13
N ALA A 3 -18.75 -12.70 1.65
CA ALA A 3 -19.28 -13.98 1.17
C ALA A 3 -20.81 -14.07 1.28
N ASN A 4 -21.43 -13.56 2.34
CA ASN A 4 -22.89 -13.65 2.52
C ASN A 4 -23.69 -12.68 1.65
N ILE A 5 -23.02 -11.67 1.06
CA ILE A 5 -23.66 -10.63 0.22
C ILE A 5 -23.40 -10.89 -1.27
N LEU A 6 -22.24 -11.48 -1.59
CA LEU A 6 -21.79 -11.73 -2.96
C LEU A 6 -22.07 -13.16 -3.44
N TYR A 7 -22.14 -14.14 -2.54
CA TYR A 7 -22.32 -15.55 -2.92
C TYR A 7 -23.77 -15.84 -3.29
N GLY A 8 -23.99 -16.36 -4.50
CA GLY A 8 -25.33 -16.71 -5.02
C GLY A 8 -26.11 -15.54 -5.64
N THR A 9 -25.54 -14.34 -5.69
CA THR A 9 -26.16 -13.15 -6.28
C THR A 9 -25.87 -13.11 -7.80
N PRO A 10 -26.86 -12.84 -8.67
CA PRO A 10 -26.65 -12.80 -10.13
C PRO A 10 -25.88 -11.57 -10.62
N THR A 11 -25.46 -10.69 -9.71
CA THR A 11 -24.77 -9.44 -10.01
C THR A 11 -23.29 -9.66 -10.30
N GLU A 12 -22.90 -9.53 -11.56
CA GLU A 12 -21.49 -9.45 -11.93
C GLU A 12 -20.93 -8.07 -11.55
N LEU A 13 -19.79 -8.08 -10.85
CA LEU A 13 -19.09 -6.87 -10.46
C LEU A 13 -18.39 -6.27 -11.67
N SER A 14 -18.55 -4.97 -11.87
CA SER A 14 -17.91 -4.25 -12.96
C SER A 14 -16.39 -4.31 -12.84
N ALA A 15 -15.71 -4.43 -13.98
CA ALA A 15 -14.26 -4.27 -14.06
C ALA A 15 -13.82 -2.80 -13.91
N ASN A 16 -14.74 -1.84 -14.06
CA ASN A 16 -14.46 -0.42 -13.89
C ASN A 16 -14.46 -0.04 -12.41
N VAL A 17 -13.37 0.58 -11.94
CA VAL A 17 -13.17 0.94 -10.52
C VAL A 17 -14.30 1.80 -9.95
N ALA A 18 -14.79 2.79 -10.71
CA ALA A 18 -15.81 3.72 -10.23
C ALA A 18 -17.19 3.05 -10.11
N ILE A 19 -17.54 2.23 -11.11
CA ILE A 19 -18.82 1.48 -11.11
C ILE A 19 -18.79 0.42 -10.01
N TYR A 20 -17.67 -0.28 -9.85
CA TYR A 20 -17.46 -1.27 -8.80
C TYR A 20 -17.69 -0.71 -7.40
N ALA A 21 -17.16 0.49 -7.12
CA ALA A 21 -17.33 1.15 -5.83
C ALA A 21 -18.81 1.46 -5.54
N GLY A 22 -19.55 1.97 -6.52
CA GLY A 22 -21.00 2.22 -6.40
C GLY A 22 -21.77 0.93 -6.14
N GLN A 23 -21.51 -0.12 -6.94
CA GLN A 23 -22.13 -1.43 -6.79
C GLN A 23 -21.92 -2.02 -5.39
N LEU A 24 -20.72 -1.91 -4.82
CA LEU A 24 -20.46 -2.37 -3.46
C LEU A 24 -21.34 -1.64 -2.44
N ILE A 25 -21.39 -0.31 -2.49
CA ILE A 25 -22.20 0.48 -1.54
C ILE A 25 -23.68 0.10 -1.67
N ASP A 26 -24.19 -0.02 -2.89
CA ASP A 26 -25.58 -0.39 -3.17
C ASP A 26 -25.91 -1.79 -2.68
N MET A 27 -25.00 -2.76 -2.84
CA MET A 27 -25.19 -4.12 -2.33
C MET A 27 -25.32 -4.16 -0.80
N TYR A 28 -24.47 -3.42 -0.09
CA TYR A 28 -24.60 -3.31 1.36
C TYR A 28 -25.87 -2.53 1.77
N GLY A 29 -26.24 -1.49 1.03
CA GLY A 29 -27.50 -0.76 1.22
C GLY A 29 -28.73 -1.66 1.08
N ASN A 30 -28.76 -2.52 0.06
CA ASN A 30 -29.84 -3.47 -0.14
C ASN A 30 -29.89 -4.58 0.92
N SER A 31 -28.74 -5.00 1.46
CA SER A 31 -28.69 -6.05 2.49
C SER A 31 -28.99 -5.56 3.90
N ILE A 32 -28.60 -4.33 4.26
CA ILE A 32 -28.71 -3.78 5.63
C ILE A 32 -29.88 -2.79 5.75
N GLY A 33 -30.23 -2.12 4.65
CA GLY A 33 -31.27 -1.09 4.55
C GLY A 33 -30.72 0.21 3.98
N GLN A 34 -31.53 0.93 3.21
CA GLN A 34 -31.09 2.09 2.42
C GLN A 34 -30.47 3.23 3.26
N TRP A 35 -30.80 3.31 4.56
CA TRP A 35 -30.21 4.26 5.49
C TRP A 35 -28.69 4.08 5.64
N SER A 36 -28.17 2.87 5.43
CA SER A 36 -26.73 2.58 5.58
C SER A 36 -25.90 3.11 4.41
N TYR A 37 -26.53 3.44 3.27
CA TYR A 37 -25.84 3.96 2.09
C TYR A 37 -24.93 5.15 2.43
N TRP A 38 -25.48 6.17 3.12
CA TRP A 38 -24.75 7.39 3.44
C TRP A 38 -23.58 7.15 4.40
N ILE A 39 -23.77 6.27 5.39
CA ILE A 39 -22.73 5.92 6.36
C ILE A 39 -21.58 5.22 5.66
N ILE A 40 -21.89 4.23 4.80
CA ILE A 40 -20.88 3.45 4.07
C ILE A 40 -20.16 4.34 3.05
N ALA A 41 -20.88 5.18 2.31
CA ALA A 41 -20.30 6.08 1.32
C ALA A 41 -19.30 7.05 1.97
N ILE A 42 -19.66 7.68 3.09
CA ILE A 42 -18.75 8.59 3.82
C ILE A 42 -17.56 7.81 4.36
N ALA A 43 -17.77 6.66 5.00
CA ALA A 43 -16.68 5.85 5.54
C ALA A 43 -15.70 5.39 4.45
N ALA A 44 -16.21 4.92 3.31
CA ALA A 44 -15.41 4.50 2.17
C ALA A 44 -14.61 5.67 1.58
N PHE A 45 -15.27 6.81 1.35
CA PHE A 45 -14.62 8.02 0.85
C PHE A 45 -13.51 8.50 1.78
N THR A 46 -13.81 8.68 3.08
CA THR A 46 -12.82 9.16 4.06
C THR A 46 -11.63 8.20 4.17
N THR A 47 -11.86 6.89 4.12
CA THR A 47 -10.79 5.89 4.17
C THR A 47 -9.89 5.98 2.94
N MET A 48 -10.45 5.99 1.73
CA MET A 48 -9.67 6.09 0.49
C MET A 48 -8.95 7.45 0.37
N PHE A 49 -9.62 8.53 0.76
CA PHE A 49 -9.04 9.87 0.77
C PHE A 49 -7.86 9.99 1.74
N SER A 50 -8.00 9.45 2.95
CA SER A 50 -6.91 9.41 3.93
C SER A 50 -5.69 8.65 3.39
N THR A 51 -5.89 7.47 2.78
CA THR A 51 -4.77 6.72 2.18
C THR A 51 -4.09 7.50 1.05
N THR A 52 -4.86 8.26 0.26
CA THR A 52 -4.32 9.08 -0.83
C THR A 52 -3.43 10.20 -0.28
N ILE A 53 -3.88 10.91 0.75
CA ILE A 53 -3.07 11.95 1.42
C ILE A 53 -1.80 11.34 2.01
N THR A 54 -1.92 10.22 2.73
CA THR A 54 -0.75 9.57 3.34
C THR A 54 0.26 9.15 2.27
N CYS A 55 -0.16 8.58 1.14
CA CYS A 55 0.73 8.22 0.05
C CYS A 55 1.37 9.45 -0.62
N LEU A 56 0.59 10.50 -0.87
CA LEU A 56 1.07 11.71 -1.55
C LEU A 56 2.08 12.51 -0.70
N ASP A 57 1.98 12.46 0.63
CA ASP A 57 2.92 13.14 1.53
C ASP A 57 4.11 12.23 1.91
N ALA A 58 3.84 10.99 2.33
CA ALA A 58 4.88 10.11 2.87
C ALA A 58 5.85 9.62 1.80
N GLN A 59 5.36 9.22 0.61
CA GLN A 59 6.23 8.62 -0.42
C GLN A 59 7.27 9.62 -0.95
N PRO A 60 6.91 10.85 -1.36
CA PRO A 60 7.91 11.82 -1.80
C PRO A 60 8.91 12.21 -0.71
N ARG A 61 8.46 12.23 0.56
CA ARG A 61 9.32 12.51 1.71
C ARG A 61 10.38 11.43 1.90
N VAL A 62 9.97 10.15 1.90
CA VAL A 62 10.89 9.01 2.01
C VAL A 62 11.85 8.97 0.80
N LEU A 63 11.35 9.14 -0.42
CA LEU A 63 12.17 9.20 -1.64
C LEU A 63 13.19 10.33 -1.59
N SER A 64 12.78 11.54 -1.15
CA SER A 64 13.71 12.66 -1.02
C SER A 64 14.81 12.40 0.01
N ALA A 65 14.48 11.79 1.15
CA ALA A 65 15.46 11.43 2.18
C ALA A 65 16.46 10.38 1.67
N LEU A 66 15.97 9.34 0.98
CA LEU A 66 16.81 8.32 0.35
C LEU A 66 17.74 8.93 -0.71
N TRP A 67 17.22 9.84 -1.55
CA TRP A 67 18.00 10.50 -2.58
C TRP A 67 19.12 11.37 -2.01
N VAL A 68 18.83 12.11 -0.93
CA VAL A 68 19.85 12.87 -0.20
C VAL A 68 20.92 11.95 0.37
N GLU A 69 20.57 10.84 1.01
CA GLU A 69 21.57 9.94 1.61
C GLU A 69 22.46 9.27 0.56
N ILE A 70 21.88 8.84 -0.56
CA ILE A 70 22.63 8.29 -1.70
C ILE A 70 23.58 9.35 -2.30
N LYS A 71 23.12 10.60 -2.45
CA LYS A 71 23.94 11.69 -3.02
C LYS A 71 24.98 12.23 -2.03
N LYS A 72 24.70 12.22 -0.72
CA LYS A 72 25.62 12.60 0.35
C LYS A 72 26.84 11.68 0.43
N SER A 73 26.67 10.40 0.09
CA SER A 73 27.78 9.47 -0.14
C SER A 73 28.73 9.91 -1.29
N ASN A 74 28.34 10.89 -2.10
CA ASN A 74 29.08 11.35 -3.28
C ASN A 74 29.44 12.86 -3.25
N ASN A 75 28.72 13.70 -2.48
CA ASN A 75 29.11 15.09 -2.16
C ASN A 75 28.22 15.73 -1.07
N ASN A 76 28.80 16.62 -0.25
CA ASN A 76 28.17 17.33 0.87
C ASN A 76 26.95 18.16 0.42
N SER A 77 25.75 17.58 0.51
CA SER A 77 24.50 18.20 0.08
C SER A 77 23.91 19.10 1.19
N THR A 78 23.50 20.32 0.84
CA THR A 78 22.95 21.33 1.77
C THR A 78 21.44 21.16 2.01
N PRO A 79 20.90 21.61 3.16
CA PRO A 79 19.51 21.38 3.56
C PRO A 79 18.44 22.02 2.63
N THR A 80 18.80 22.99 1.79
CA THR A 80 17.88 23.63 0.82
C THR A 80 17.56 22.77 -0.40
N GLU A 81 18.41 21.82 -0.77
CA GLU A 81 18.17 20.88 -1.89
C GLU A 81 16.99 19.93 -1.59
N SER A 82 16.77 19.59 -0.32
CA SER A 82 15.75 18.61 0.13
C SER A 82 14.31 19.04 -0.20
N LYS A 83 13.97 20.32 -0.05
CA LYS A 83 12.60 20.82 -0.36
C LYS A 83 12.29 20.79 -1.85
N LYS A 84 13.27 21.09 -2.71
CA LYS A 84 13.10 21.06 -4.18
C LYS A 84 12.89 19.63 -4.67
N GLN A 85 13.67 18.68 -4.14
CA GLN A 85 13.55 17.26 -4.47
C GLN A 85 12.20 16.68 -4.04
N TYR A 86 11.75 16.99 -2.82
CA TYR A 86 10.41 16.61 -2.35
C TYR A 86 9.32 17.03 -3.34
N ARG A 87 9.33 18.30 -3.78
CA ARG A 87 8.33 18.80 -4.74
C ARG A 87 8.42 18.10 -6.09
N THR A 88 9.63 17.80 -6.57
CA THR A 88 9.82 17.01 -7.80
C THR A 88 9.24 15.61 -7.67
N PHE A 89 9.52 14.89 -6.58
CA PHE A 89 8.96 13.56 -6.35
C PHE A 89 7.44 13.58 -6.16
N LEU A 90 6.88 14.62 -5.54
CA LEU A 90 5.43 14.78 -5.39
C LEU A 90 4.74 14.95 -6.75
N ILE A 91 5.27 15.81 -7.61
CA ILE A 91 4.74 16.01 -8.98
C ILE A 91 4.90 14.72 -9.79
N LEU A 92 6.06 14.07 -9.71
CA LEU A 92 6.32 12.80 -10.41
C LEU A 92 5.34 11.70 -9.97
N LEU A 93 5.10 11.56 -8.67
CA LEU A 93 4.19 10.56 -8.12
C LEU A 93 2.73 10.85 -8.50
N GLY A 94 2.31 12.12 -8.43
CA GLY A 94 0.97 12.53 -8.87
C GLY A 94 0.76 12.27 -10.37
N ALA A 95 1.70 12.68 -11.22
CA ALA A 95 1.65 12.43 -12.66
C ALA A 95 1.64 10.93 -12.99
N GLY A 96 2.53 10.15 -12.36
CA GLY A 96 2.59 8.70 -12.53
C GLY A 96 1.29 8.02 -12.12
N THR A 97 0.66 8.47 -11.03
CA THR A 97 -0.64 7.94 -10.59
C THR A 97 -1.73 8.22 -11.62
N ILE A 98 -1.81 9.44 -12.15
CA ILE A 98 -2.79 9.80 -13.20
C ILE A 98 -2.58 8.93 -14.44
N ILE A 99 -1.34 8.73 -14.87
CA ILE A 99 -1.01 7.88 -16.02
C ILE A 99 -1.49 6.44 -15.77
N ILE A 100 -1.16 5.85 -14.61
CA ILE A 100 -1.57 4.49 -14.27
C ILE A 100 -3.10 4.38 -14.28
N LEU A 101 -3.80 5.33 -13.65
CA LEU A 101 -5.27 5.32 -13.63
C LEU A 101 -5.86 5.42 -15.05
N ALA A 102 -5.30 6.27 -15.92
CA ALA A 102 -5.78 6.40 -17.29
C ALA A 102 -5.73 5.08 -18.08
N PHE A 103 -4.74 4.21 -17.82
CA PHE A 103 -4.62 2.91 -18.48
C PHE A 103 -5.36 1.77 -17.77
N PHE A 104 -5.49 1.82 -16.43
CA PHE A 104 -5.95 0.68 -15.62
C PHE A 104 -7.36 0.80 -15.03
N VAL A 105 -8.02 1.97 -15.09
CA VAL A 105 -9.37 2.17 -14.53
C VAL A 105 -10.41 1.21 -15.11
N ALA A 106 -10.27 0.81 -16.39
CA ALA A 106 -11.17 -0.14 -17.04
C ALA A 106 -10.93 -1.61 -16.65
N ASN A 107 -9.78 -1.93 -16.05
CA ASN A 107 -9.36 -3.29 -15.71
C ASN A 107 -8.89 -3.36 -14.24
N MET A 108 -9.80 -3.07 -13.31
CA MET A 108 -9.51 -3.06 -11.87
C MET A 108 -8.86 -4.36 -11.38
N LYS A 109 -9.33 -5.52 -11.86
CA LYS A 109 -8.75 -6.83 -11.50
C LYS A 109 -7.25 -6.86 -11.79
N GLN A 110 -6.84 -6.40 -12.96
CA GLN A 110 -5.43 -6.38 -13.37
C GLN A 110 -4.64 -5.38 -12.51
N MET A 111 -5.19 -4.18 -12.28
CA MET A 111 -4.58 -3.17 -11.42
C MET A 111 -4.27 -3.71 -10.02
N VAL A 112 -5.28 -4.32 -9.38
CA VAL A 112 -5.16 -4.88 -8.03
C VAL A 112 -4.19 -6.07 -8.02
N THR A 113 -4.22 -6.94 -9.04
CA THR A 113 -3.32 -8.10 -9.13
C THR A 113 -1.86 -7.66 -9.26
N ILE A 114 -1.55 -6.65 -10.07
CA ILE A 114 -0.19 -6.13 -10.20
C ILE A 114 0.26 -5.48 -8.90
N ALA A 115 -0.56 -4.61 -8.31
CA ALA A 115 -0.23 -3.92 -7.06
C ALA A 115 0.05 -4.92 -5.92
N THR A 116 -0.84 -5.90 -5.73
CA THR A 116 -0.70 -6.93 -4.69
C THR A 116 0.52 -7.83 -4.94
N SER A 117 0.80 -8.20 -6.19
CA SER A 117 2.02 -8.93 -6.56
C SER A 117 3.27 -8.18 -6.10
N ILE A 118 3.39 -6.90 -6.47
CA ILE A 118 4.55 -6.08 -6.11
C ILE A 118 4.64 -5.92 -4.59
N SER A 119 3.53 -5.70 -3.89
CA SER A 119 3.51 -5.61 -2.42
C SER A 119 3.97 -6.90 -1.74
N PHE A 120 3.52 -8.07 -2.21
CA PHE A 120 3.96 -9.34 -1.63
C PHE A 120 5.43 -9.63 -1.89
N LEU A 121 5.94 -9.31 -3.08
CA LEU A 121 7.36 -9.49 -3.38
C LEU A 121 8.26 -8.53 -2.60
N THR A 122 7.79 -7.31 -2.32
CA THR A 122 8.56 -6.29 -1.60
C THR A 122 8.49 -6.42 -0.08
N ALA A 123 7.43 -7.03 0.47
CA ALA A 123 7.23 -7.17 1.91
C ALA A 123 8.38 -7.91 2.65
N PRO A 124 8.91 -9.07 2.17
CA PRO A 124 10.04 -9.74 2.81
C PRO A 124 11.30 -8.89 2.85
N LEU A 125 11.56 -8.14 1.78
CA LEU A 125 12.71 -7.25 1.68
C LEU A 125 12.63 -6.13 2.73
N LEU A 126 11.48 -5.46 2.82
CA LEU A 126 11.24 -4.40 3.80
C LEU A 126 11.30 -4.93 5.23
N ALA A 127 10.72 -6.11 5.48
CA ALA A 127 10.78 -6.76 6.79
C ALA A 127 12.21 -7.10 7.20
N TRP A 128 13.04 -7.60 6.28
CA TRP A 128 14.44 -7.89 6.52
C TRP A 128 15.27 -6.64 6.81
N ILE A 129 15.07 -5.55 6.05
CA ILE A 129 15.76 -4.27 6.29
C ILE A 129 15.39 -3.76 7.68
N ASN A 130 14.10 -3.74 8.05
CA ASN A 130 13.64 -3.30 9.37
C ASN A 130 14.24 -4.15 10.50
N TYR A 131 14.23 -5.48 10.35
CA TYR A 131 14.84 -6.38 11.32
C TYR A 131 16.34 -6.09 11.49
N LYS A 132 17.07 -5.96 10.37
CA LYS A 132 18.51 -5.66 10.38
C LYS A 132 18.78 -4.34 11.09
N THR A 133 18.09 -3.25 10.74
CA THR A 133 18.27 -1.94 11.35
C THR A 133 18.07 -1.97 12.86
N VAL A 134 17.02 -2.63 13.35
CA VAL A 134 16.74 -2.72 14.79
C VAL A 134 17.81 -3.50 15.55
N TYR A 135 18.33 -4.60 15.01
CA TYR A 135 19.27 -5.45 15.75
C TYR A 135 20.75 -5.16 15.48
N SER A 136 21.11 -4.48 14.38
CA SER A 136 22.50 -4.15 14.05
C SER A 136 22.89 -2.70 14.37
N GLN A 137 21.97 -1.74 14.23
CA GLN A 137 22.28 -0.31 14.36
C GLN A 137 21.75 0.31 15.66
N LEU A 138 20.73 -0.28 16.29
CA LEU A 138 20.16 0.24 17.52
C LEU A 138 21.01 -0.16 18.75
N SER A 139 21.23 0.81 19.64
CA SER A 139 21.95 0.57 20.90
C SER A 139 21.20 -0.45 21.75
N THR A 140 21.96 -1.24 22.53
CA THR A 140 21.43 -2.37 23.32
C THR A 140 20.34 -1.96 24.30
N ALA A 141 20.33 -0.70 24.76
CA ALA A 141 19.35 -0.15 25.69
C ALA A 141 17.94 0.01 25.10
N TYR A 142 17.82 0.21 23.77
CA TYR A 142 16.52 0.39 23.11
C TYR A 142 16.07 -0.84 22.32
N ARG A 143 16.77 -1.98 22.48
CA ARG A 143 16.41 -3.20 21.75
C ARG A 143 15.09 -3.76 22.28
N PRO A 144 14.19 -4.22 21.37
CA PRO A 144 12.97 -4.87 21.78
C PRO A 144 13.24 -6.13 22.62
N PRO A 145 12.32 -6.51 23.51
CA PRO A 145 12.40 -7.76 24.26
C PRO A 145 12.47 -8.99 23.35
N HIS A 146 13.04 -10.09 23.87
CA HIS A 146 13.30 -11.30 23.10
C HIS A 146 12.07 -11.91 22.41
N TRP A 147 10.86 -11.80 22.98
CA TRP A 147 9.65 -12.32 22.34
C TRP A 147 9.31 -11.58 21.04
N LEU A 148 9.56 -10.25 20.97
CA LEU A 148 9.39 -9.47 19.75
C LEU A 148 10.43 -9.85 18.69
N LYS A 149 11.63 -10.25 19.11
CA LYS A 149 12.63 -10.81 18.19
C LYS A 149 12.16 -12.10 17.55
N VAL A 150 11.63 -13.03 18.36
CA VAL A 150 11.07 -14.29 17.85
C VAL A 150 9.88 -14.01 16.93
N LEU A 151 8.96 -13.13 17.32
CA LEU A 151 7.82 -12.74 16.50
C LEU A 151 8.26 -12.14 15.15
N ALA A 152 9.28 -11.28 15.15
CA ALA A 152 9.82 -10.70 13.92
C ALA A 152 10.44 -11.75 12.99
N ILE A 153 11.17 -12.73 13.54
CA ILE A 153 11.77 -13.83 12.75
C ILE A 153 10.68 -14.73 12.17
N VAL A 154 9.68 -15.11 12.99
CA VAL A 154 8.54 -15.92 12.54
C VAL A 154 7.75 -15.17 11.46
N GLY A 155 7.48 -13.88 11.66
CA GLY A 155 6.81 -13.03 10.68
C GLY A 155 7.60 -12.91 9.37
N LEU A 156 8.93 -12.76 9.45
CA LEU A 156 9.79 -12.72 8.26
C LEU A 156 9.74 -14.06 7.50
N ALA A 157 9.88 -15.20 8.21
CA ALA A 157 9.76 -16.52 7.62
C ALA A 157 8.39 -16.73 6.95
N PHE A 158 7.31 -16.31 7.61
CA PHE A 158 5.96 -16.33 7.07
C PHE A 158 5.84 -15.48 5.78
N LEU A 159 6.35 -14.25 5.76
CA LEU A 159 6.32 -13.38 4.59
C LEU A 159 7.10 -13.97 3.41
N VAL A 160 8.27 -14.55 3.65
CA VAL A 160 9.07 -15.22 2.61
C VAL A 160 8.32 -16.42 2.05
N LEU A 161 7.80 -17.29 2.92
CA LEU A 161 7.05 -18.47 2.48
C LEU A 161 5.80 -18.09 1.71
N PHE A 162 5.05 -17.09 2.19
CA PHE A 162 3.86 -16.60 1.52
C PHE A 162 4.19 -15.97 0.15
N SER A 163 5.27 -15.21 0.04
CA SER A 163 5.72 -14.64 -1.23
C SER A 163 6.14 -15.74 -2.23
N LEU A 164 6.83 -16.79 -1.78
CA LEU A 164 7.19 -17.93 -2.63
C LEU A 164 5.96 -18.72 -3.08
N TYR A 165 5.03 -18.97 -2.15
CA TYR A 165 3.76 -19.62 -2.46
C TYR A 165 2.92 -18.80 -3.46
N TYR A 166 2.89 -17.48 -3.31
CA TYR A 166 2.22 -16.58 -4.26
C TYR A 166 2.83 -16.69 -5.65
N ILE A 167 4.16 -16.68 -5.77
CA ILE A 167 4.85 -16.85 -7.06
C ILE A 167 4.52 -18.23 -7.66
N PHE A 168 4.54 -19.29 -6.86
CA PHE A 168 4.16 -20.64 -7.31
C PHE A 168 2.71 -20.74 -7.80
N LEU A 169 1.79 -19.94 -7.25
CA LEU A 169 0.40 -19.93 -7.70
C LEU A 169 0.20 -19.06 -8.94
N ALA A 170 1.01 -18.00 -9.07
CA ALA A 170 0.93 -17.06 -10.18
C ALA A 170 1.56 -17.59 -11.49
N PHE A 171 2.42 -18.62 -11.42
CA PHE A 171 3.10 -19.26 -12.56
C PHE A 171 2.83 -20.77 -12.59
#